data_AF-A0AAD9QLI5-F1
#
_entry.id   AF-A0AAD9QLI5-F1
#
_cell.length_a   1.000
_cell.length_b   1.000
_cell.length_c   1.000
_cell.angle_alpha   90.00
_cell.angle_beta   90.00
_cell.angle_gamma   90.00
#
_symmetry.space_group_name_H-M   'P 1'
#
loop_
_entity.id
_entity.type
_entity.pdbx_description
1 polymer ?
#
loop_
_entity_poly.entity_id
_entity_poly.type
_entity_poly.pdbx_seq_one_letter_code
_entity_poly.pdbx_strand_id
1 'polypeptide(L)'
;MTSYTWVQQTGKERFSRSAANVYQSSKLEMNGYRSEQEEASSSVRQICCLVEDGERCKRQAGNASYSKRIQKTVSQRKLKLSLDVNARHIYICEHHKNMIQSVRSKRKRKDSDDETEMTEVDFCQLQVNTLRRYKRHYKLQTRPGLNKSQLVEV
;
A
#
# COMPACT_ATOMS: atom_id res chain seq x y z
N MET A 1 -17.28 53.89 -5.42
CA MET A 1 -17.43 52.44 -5.18
C MET A 1 -17.31 51.72 -6.51
N THR A 2 -16.15 51.13 -6.81
CA THR A 2 -16.04 49.84 -7.51
C THR A 2 -14.58 49.40 -7.48
N SER A 3 -14.41 48.26 -6.85
CA SER A 3 -13.15 47.64 -6.47
C SER A 3 -12.51 46.95 -7.67
N TYR A 4 -11.21 47.14 -7.88
CA TYR A 4 -10.43 46.26 -8.75
C TYR A 4 -10.08 45.01 -7.97
N THR A 5 -10.81 43.92 -8.21
CA THR A 5 -10.47 42.59 -7.70
C THR A 5 -9.58 41.88 -8.70
N TRP A 6 -8.30 41.72 -8.36
CA TRP A 6 -7.43 40.72 -8.96
C TRP A 6 -7.57 39.41 -8.18
N VAL A 7 -8.05 38.34 -8.82
CA VAL A 7 -7.79 36.97 -8.36
C VAL A 7 -7.41 36.11 -9.55
N GLN A 8 -6.27 35.46 -9.37
CA GLN A 8 -5.56 34.64 -10.32
C GLN A 8 -6.30 33.33 -10.64
N GLN A 9 -5.99 32.88 -11.84
CA GLN A 9 -6.63 31.86 -12.65
C GLN A 9 -6.28 30.46 -12.14
N THR A 10 -7.28 29.61 -11.87
CA THR A 10 -7.10 28.16 -11.68
C THR A 10 -7.81 27.41 -12.81
N GLY A 11 -7.15 27.34 -13.97
CA GLY A 11 -7.59 26.54 -15.10
C GLY A 11 -7.04 25.12 -15.02
N LYS A 12 -7.85 24.16 -14.57
CA LYS A 12 -7.58 22.72 -14.73
C LYS A 12 -7.84 22.36 -16.19
N GLU A 13 -6.79 22.20 -16.98
CA GLU A 13 -6.90 21.72 -18.35
C GLU A 13 -7.27 20.24 -18.36
N ARG A 14 -8.56 19.97 -18.61
CA ARG A 14 -9.05 18.68 -19.10
C ARG A 14 -8.67 18.55 -20.56
N PHE A 15 -7.62 17.79 -20.86
CA PHE A 15 -7.40 17.32 -22.23
C PHE A 15 -8.21 16.03 -22.44
N SER A 16 -9.34 16.19 -23.12
CA SER A 16 -10.20 15.12 -23.61
C SER A 16 -9.91 14.84 -25.09
N ARG A 17 -10.20 13.59 -25.52
CA ARG A 17 -10.20 12.99 -26.88
C ARG A 17 -8.89 12.27 -27.24
N SER A 18 -8.79 10.93 -27.25
CA SER A 18 -9.51 9.86 -27.99
C SER A 18 -9.08 9.69 -29.45
N ALA A 19 -8.38 8.58 -29.74
CA ALA A 19 -8.45 7.70 -30.92
C ALA A 19 -7.45 6.54 -30.66
N ALA A 20 -7.89 5.31 -30.41
CA ALA A 20 -8.30 4.26 -31.35
C ALA A 20 -7.13 3.33 -31.77
N ASN A 21 -7.38 2.02 -31.67
CA ASN A 21 -6.61 0.86 -32.16
C ASN A 21 -5.30 0.57 -31.40
N VAL A 22 -5.18 -0.49 -30.59
CA VAL A 22 -5.23 -1.90 -30.98
C VAL A 22 -5.84 -2.75 -29.85
N TYR A 23 -7.14 -3.01 -29.93
CA TYR A 23 -7.78 -4.09 -29.17
C TYR A 23 -8.87 -4.69 -30.03
N GLN A 24 -8.52 -5.72 -30.79
CA GLN A 24 -9.51 -6.56 -31.45
C GLN A 24 -8.94 -7.95 -31.69
N SER A 25 -9.30 -8.90 -30.84
CA SER A 25 -9.79 -10.19 -31.31
C SER A 25 -10.41 -10.98 -30.17
N SER A 26 -11.47 -11.70 -30.53
CA SER A 26 -12.25 -12.66 -29.76
C SER A 26 -13.20 -12.10 -28.71
N LYS A 27 -14.23 -11.39 -29.17
CA LYS A 27 -15.58 -11.47 -28.59
C LYS A 27 -16.40 -12.39 -29.50
N LEU A 28 -16.50 -13.67 -29.12
CA LEU A 28 -17.61 -14.52 -29.54
C LEU A 28 -18.46 -14.71 -28.29
N GLU A 29 -19.73 -14.34 -28.42
CA GLU A 29 -20.74 -14.46 -27.39
C GLU A 29 -21.12 -15.94 -27.22
N MET A 30 -21.13 -16.40 -25.98
CA MET A 30 -21.94 -17.54 -25.57
C MET A 30 -22.48 -17.24 -24.18
N ASN A 31 -23.78 -16.94 -24.12
CA ASN A 31 -24.53 -16.97 -22.89
C ASN A 31 -24.48 -18.40 -22.33
N GLY A 32 -23.87 -18.55 -21.18
CA GLY A 32 -23.87 -19.80 -20.42
C GLY A 32 -23.54 -19.48 -18.98
N TYR A 33 -24.54 -19.58 -18.12
CA TYR A 33 -24.38 -19.74 -16.67
C TYR A 33 -23.22 -20.72 -16.41
N ARG A 34 -22.11 -20.27 -15.83
CA ARG A 34 -20.97 -21.15 -15.52
C ARG A 34 -20.76 -21.11 -14.02
N SER A 35 -21.17 -22.21 -13.39
CA SER A 35 -21.08 -22.46 -11.95
C SER A 35 -19.72 -22.06 -11.39
N GLU A 36 -19.76 -21.43 -10.23
CA GLU A 36 -18.62 -21.06 -9.38
C GLU A 36 -17.91 -22.31 -8.84
N GLN A 37 -17.35 -23.15 -9.71
CA GLN A 37 -16.69 -24.37 -9.28
C GLN A 37 -15.71 -24.94 -10.29
N GLU A 38 -14.84 -24.12 -10.93
CA GLU A 38 -13.77 -24.68 -11.76
C GLU A 38 -12.52 -23.79 -11.97
N GLU A 39 -12.36 -22.71 -11.19
CA GLU A 39 -11.20 -21.80 -11.28
C GLU A 39 -10.04 -22.19 -10.33
N ALA A 40 -10.07 -23.40 -9.76
CA ALA A 40 -9.04 -23.89 -8.84
C ALA A 40 -8.08 -24.91 -9.48
N SER A 41 -8.42 -25.52 -10.63
CA SER A 41 -7.60 -26.61 -11.19
C SER A 41 -6.40 -26.12 -12.00
N SER A 42 -6.55 -24.98 -12.69
CA SER A 42 -5.51 -24.45 -13.60
C SER A 42 -4.41 -23.68 -12.87
N SER A 43 -4.67 -23.14 -11.68
CA SER A 43 -3.72 -22.38 -10.87
C SER A 43 -2.79 -23.27 -10.04
N VAL A 44 -3.25 -24.45 -9.62
CA VAL A 44 -2.53 -25.33 -8.65
C VAL A 44 -1.28 -26.00 -9.24
N ARG A 45 -1.08 -25.99 -10.57
CA ARG A 45 0.11 -26.55 -11.23
C ARG A 45 0.98 -25.53 -11.97
N GLN A 46 0.68 -24.24 -11.85
CA GLN A 46 1.46 -23.20 -12.54
C GLN A 46 2.79 -22.97 -11.83
N ILE A 47 3.86 -22.79 -12.61
CA ILE A 47 5.21 -22.53 -12.11
C ILE A 47 5.51 -21.06 -12.31
N CYS A 48 6.09 -20.41 -11.29
CA CYS A 48 6.44 -18.99 -11.28
C CYS A 48 6.96 -18.49 -12.64
N CYS A 49 6.41 -17.36 -13.10
CA CYS A 49 6.74 -16.78 -14.41
C CYS A 49 8.07 -16.00 -14.43
N LEU A 50 8.84 -16.00 -13.34
CA LEU A 50 10.06 -15.20 -13.23
C LEU A 50 11.32 -15.99 -13.54
N VAL A 51 12.28 -15.28 -14.13
CA VAL A 51 13.67 -15.70 -14.33
C VAL A 51 14.53 -14.90 -13.35
N GLU A 52 15.36 -15.60 -12.57
CA GLU A 52 16.27 -15.03 -11.59
C GLU A 52 17.70 -15.36 -12.01
N ASP A 53 18.53 -14.33 -12.20
CA ASP A 53 19.93 -14.48 -12.66
C ASP A 53 20.10 -15.33 -13.96
N GLY A 54 19.08 -15.38 -14.81
CA GLY A 54 19.07 -16.16 -16.05
C GLY A 54 18.48 -17.55 -15.93
N GLU A 55 18.13 -18.01 -14.72
CA GLU A 55 17.45 -19.29 -14.49
C GLU A 55 15.94 -19.11 -14.26
N ARG A 56 15.13 -19.90 -14.98
CA ARG A 56 13.68 -19.92 -14.76
C ARG A 56 13.37 -20.50 -13.40
N CYS A 57 12.57 -19.78 -12.61
CA CYS A 57 12.10 -20.25 -11.32
C CYS A 57 11.29 -21.55 -11.47
N LYS A 58 11.56 -22.54 -10.61
CA LYS A 58 10.88 -23.84 -10.60
C LYS A 58 9.82 -23.97 -9.50
N ARG A 59 9.60 -22.90 -8.71
CA ARG A 59 8.63 -22.91 -7.60
C ARG A 59 7.21 -22.73 -8.11
N GLN A 60 6.25 -23.33 -7.41
CA GLN A 60 4.83 -23.15 -7.71
C GLN A 60 4.43 -21.67 -7.59
N ALA A 61 3.66 -21.21 -8.57
CA ALA A 61 3.06 -19.90 -8.56
C ALA A 61 1.95 -19.84 -7.50
N GLY A 62 1.87 -18.73 -6.79
CA GLY A 62 0.75 -18.41 -5.91
C GLY A 62 -0.22 -17.44 -6.58
N ASN A 63 -1.04 -16.78 -5.78
CA ASN A 63 -2.04 -15.82 -6.28
C ASN A 63 -1.44 -14.43 -6.59
N ALA A 64 -0.18 -14.19 -6.23
CA ALA A 64 0.50 -12.93 -6.51
C ALA A 64 0.87 -12.83 -7.99
N SER A 65 0.67 -11.66 -8.60
CA SER A 65 0.95 -11.44 -10.02
C SER A 65 2.05 -10.40 -10.26
N TYR A 66 2.82 -10.62 -11.32
CA TYR A 66 3.82 -9.69 -11.83
C TYR A 66 3.14 -8.55 -12.61
N SER A 67 2.59 -7.59 -11.87
CA SER A 67 1.97 -6.39 -12.44
C SER A 67 2.99 -5.32 -12.82
N LYS A 68 2.58 -4.29 -13.59
CA LYS A 68 3.42 -3.11 -13.91
C LYS A 68 4.01 -2.43 -12.66
N ARG A 69 3.33 -2.50 -11.52
CA ARG A 69 3.83 -2.00 -10.22
C ARG A 69 5.04 -2.79 -9.75
N ILE A 70 4.97 -4.12 -9.86
CA ILE A 70 6.05 -5.02 -9.49
C ILE A 70 7.23 -4.80 -10.44
N GLN A 71 6.99 -4.69 -11.74
CA GLN A 71 8.02 -4.36 -12.74
C GLN A 71 8.77 -3.07 -12.37
N LYS A 72 8.05 -1.99 -12.04
CA LYS A 72 8.68 -0.74 -11.55
C LYS A 72 9.53 -0.96 -10.30
N THR A 73 9.06 -1.77 -9.35
CA THR A 73 9.79 -2.05 -8.10
C THR A 73 11.08 -2.82 -8.39
N VAL A 74 11.01 -3.84 -9.25
CA VAL A 74 12.17 -4.62 -9.70
C VAL A 74 13.21 -3.71 -10.35
N SER A 75 12.80 -2.85 -11.30
CA SER A 75 13.72 -1.91 -11.96
C SER A 75 14.31 -0.88 -11.00
N GLN A 76 13.50 -0.26 -10.13
CA GLN A 76 13.96 0.76 -9.18
C GLN A 76 14.92 0.20 -8.13
N ARG A 77 14.70 -1.04 -7.69
CA ARG A 77 15.55 -1.72 -6.71
C ARG A 77 16.67 -2.54 -7.35
N LYS A 78 16.77 -2.53 -8.69
CA LYS A 78 17.76 -3.29 -9.47
C LYS A 78 17.77 -4.78 -9.08
N LEU A 79 16.59 -5.35 -8.83
CA LEU A 79 16.47 -6.80 -8.62
C LEU A 79 16.71 -7.50 -9.95
N LYS A 80 17.45 -8.62 -9.91
CA LYS A 80 17.78 -9.43 -11.09
C LYS A 80 16.66 -10.40 -11.45
N LEU A 81 15.44 -9.86 -11.57
CA LEU A 81 14.24 -10.61 -11.92
C LEU A 81 13.69 -10.12 -13.25
N SER A 82 13.41 -11.03 -14.17
CA SER A 82 12.74 -10.73 -15.44
C SER A 82 11.54 -11.66 -15.64
N LEU A 83 10.60 -11.24 -16.50
CA LEU A 83 9.46 -12.08 -16.89
C LEU A 83 9.93 -13.06 -17.97
N ASP A 84 9.61 -14.34 -17.82
CA ASP A 84 9.82 -15.32 -18.88
C ASP A 84 8.81 -15.09 -20.02
N VAL A 85 9.31 -14.84 -21.22
CA VAL A 85 8.50 -14.62 -22.43
C VAL A 85 7.68 -15.86 -22.79
N ASN A 86 8.13 -17.04 -22.39
CA ASN A 86 7.43 -18.31 -22.64
C ASN A 86 6.40 -18.65 -21.55
N ALA A 87 6.27 -17.85 -20.49
CA ALA A 87 5.27 -18.10 -19.46
C ALA A 87 3.86 -17.77 -19.97
N ARG A 88 2.96 -18.75 -19.88
CA ARG A 88 1.53 -18.59 -20.24
C ARG A 88 0.71 -17.77 -19.22
N HIS A 89 1.34 -17.30 -18.14
CA HIS A 89 0.72 -16.54 -17.07
C HIS A 89 1.71 -15.55 -16.45
N ILE A 90 1.18 -14.63 -15.62
CA ILE A 90 1.96 -13.61 -14.91
C ILE A 90 2.09 -13.87 -13.41
N TYR A 91 1.62 -15.00 -12.90
CA TYR A 91 1.70 -15.35 -11.48
C TYR A 91 3.11 -15.73 -11.00
N ILE A 92 3.43 -15.32 -9.78
CA ILE A 92 4.75 -15.49 -9.13
C ILE A 92 4.64 -16.36 -7.87
N CYS A 93 5.74 -17.02 -7.50
CA CYS A 93 5.79 -17.81 -6.26
C CYS A 93 5.81 -16.94 -5.00
N GLU A 94 5.45 -17.54 -3.86
CA GLU A 94 5.47 -16.88 -2.54
C GLU A 94 6.86 -16.36 -2.17
N HIS A 95 7.92 -17.08 -2.55
CA HIS A 95 9.29 -16.65 -2.31
C HIS A 95 9.62 -15.34 -3.04
N HIS A 96 9.30 -15.24 -4.34
CA HIS A 96 9.55 -14.03 -5.12
C HIS A 96 8.66 -12.87 -4.68
N LYS A 97 7.42 -13.15 -4.31
CA LYS A 97 6.54 -12.17 -3.66
C LYS A 97 7.21 -11.59 -2.41
N ASN A 98 7.72 -12.43 -1.50
CA ASN A 98 8.32 -11.97 -0.25
C ASN A 98 9.64 -11.21 -0.47
N MET A 99 10.46 -11.65 -1.43
CA MET A 99 11.66 -10.90 -1.83
C MET A 99 11.31 -9.49 -2.34
N ILE A 100 10.31 -9.37 -3.23
CA ILE A 100 9.89 -8.07 -3.77
C ILE A 100 9.26 -7.19 -2.69
N GLN A 101 8.52 -7.79 -1.74
CA GLN A 101 7.94 -7.07 -0.61
C GLN A 101 9.01 -6.57 0.36
N SER A 102 10.03 -7.37 0.69
CA SER A 102 11.05 -6.99 1.68
C SER A 102 11.84 -5.75 1.25
N VAL A 103 12.16 -5.62 -0.05
CA VAL A 103 12.86 -4.43 -0.57
C VAL A 103 11.97 -3.19 -0.67
N ARG A 104 10.65 -3.36 -0.61
CA ARG A 104 9.69 -2.25 -0.49
C ARG A 104 9.59 -1.77 0.96
N SER A 105 9.55 -2.69 1.91
CA SER A 105 9.44 -2.41 3.35
C SER A 105 10.72 -1.81 3.95
N LYS A 106 11.91 -2.10 3.38
CA LYS A 106 13.19 -1.46 3.76
C LYS A 106 13.27 0.06 3.53
N ARG A 107 12.20 0.71 3.06
CA ARG A 107 12.09 2.17 3.15
C ARG A 107 11.88 2.54 4.63
N LYS A 108 13.01 2.65 5.34
CA LYS A 108 13.27 3.28 6.64
C LYS A 108 11.99 3.87 7.27
N ARG A 109 11.20 3.02 7.94
CA ARG A 109 10.77 3.46 9.26
C ARG A 109 12.05 3.52 10.06
N LYS A 110 12.36 4.70 10.57
CA LYS A 110 13.39 4.86 11.58
C LYS A 110 12.91 4.02 12.75
N ASP A 111 13.45 2.81 12.85
CA ASP A 111 13.42 2.06 14.09
C ASP A 111 14.25 2.92 15.06
N SER A 112 13.54 3.55 15.99
CA SER A 112 14.16 4.26 17.10
C SER A 112 14.54 3.19 18.11
N ASP A 113 15.67 2.54 17.88
CA ASP A 113 16.40 1.88 18.95
C ASP A 113 17.42 2.90 19.44
N ASP A 114 16.98 3.70 20.41
CA ASP A 114 17.82 4.54 21.25
C ASP A 114 17.13 4.43 22.61
N GLU A 115 17.63 3.49 23.42
CA GLU A 115 17.52 3.34 24.86
C GLU A 115 16.14 3.55 25.51
N THR A 116 15.88 2.89 26.63
CA THR A 116 14.72 3.26 27.47
C THR A 116 15.00 4.59 28.16
N GLU A 117 15.14 5.68 27.40
CA GLU A 117 14.80 7.01 27.86
C GLU A 117 13.28 6.98 28.02
N MET A 118 12.84 6.72 29.25
CA MET A 118 11.54 7.15 29.72
C MET A 118 11.46 8.65 29.42
N THR A 119 11.02 9.03 28.22
CA THR A 119 10.84 10.44 27.87
C THR A 119 9.81 10.93 28.85
N GLU A 120 10.25 11.67 29.86
CA GLU A 120 9.40 12.22 30.89
C GLU A 120 8.43 13.16 30.17
N VAL A 121 7.22 12.64 29.90
CA VAL A 121 6.19 13.44 29.25
C VAL A 121 5.78 14.46 30.29
N ASP A 122 6.25 15.69 30.15
CA ASP A 122 5.82 16.79 31.01
C ASP A 122 4.32 17.05 30.79
N PHE A 123 3.51 16.46 31.66
CA PHE A 123 2.05 16.62 31.65
C PHE A 123 1.62 18.07 31.86
N CYS A 124 2.48 18.95 32.39
CA CYS A 124 2.22 20.38 32.50
C CYS A 124 2.23 21.07 31.13
N GLN A 125 2.82 20.48 30.09
CA GLN A 125 2.78 21.05 28.74
C GLN A 125 1.52 20.65 27.97
N LEU A 126 0.85 19.56 28.39
CA LEU A 126 -0.35 19.08 27.72
C LEU A 126 -1.56 20.02 27.95
N GLN A 127 -2.41 20.13 26.94
CA GLN A 127 -3.66 20.89 27.04
C GLN A 127 -4.63 20.21 28.02
N VAL A 128 -5.44 21.02 28.73
CA VAL A 128 -6.46 20.57 29.69
C VAL A 128 -7.41 19.52 29.08
N ASN A 129 -7.79 19.68 27.81
CA ASN A 129 -8.67 18.74 27.12
C ASN A 129 -8.01 17.37 26.90
N THR A 130 -6.70 17.36 26.61
CA THR A 130 -5.91 16.13 26.46
C THR A 130 -5.80 15.42 27.80
N LEU A 131 -5.50 16.15 28.89
CA LEU A 131 -5.46 15.59 30.25
C LEU A 131 -6.80 14.99 30.65
N ARG A 132 -7.92 15.70 30.43
CA ARG A 132 -9.28 15.16 30.71
C ARG A 132 -9.61 13.93 29.86
N ARG A 133 -9.24 13.92 28.56
CA ARG A 133 -9.45 12.78 27.66
C ARG A 133 -8.65 11.57 28.12
N TYR A 134 -7.38 11.78 28.49
CA TYR A 134 -6.51 10.74 29.04
C TYR A 134 -7.12 10.14 30.30
N LYS A 135 -7.49 10.96 31.29
CA LYS A 135 -8.10 10.47 32.53
C LYS A 135 -9.41 9.72 32.31
N ARG A 136 -10.27 10.18 31.38
CA ARG A 136 -11.48 9.45 30.98
C ARG A 136 -11.15 8.08 30.36
N HIS A 137 -10.15 8.02 29.49
CA HIS A 137 -9.72 6.77 28.84
C HIS A 137 -9.27 5.73 29.89
N TYR A 138 -8.49 6.17 30.88
CA TYR A 138 -8.00 5.32 31.97
C TYR A 138 -8.96 5.24 33.17
N LYS A 139 -10.19 5.77 33.05
CA LYS A 139 -11.24 5.74 34.08
C LYS A 139 -10.80 6.32 35.43
N LEU A 140 -9.87 7.28 35.43
CA LEU A 140 -9.44 7.99 36.63
C LEU A 140 -10.55 8.95 37.08
N GLN A 141 -10.87 8.93 38.37
CA GLN A 141 -11.90 9.82 38.92
C GLN A 141 -11.42 11.27 38.86
N THR A 142 -12.11 12.09 38.06
CA THR A 142 -11.86 13.53 38.01
C THR A 142 -13.14 14.29 38.25
N ARG A 143 -13.12 15.27 39.15
CA ARG A 143 -14.26 16.17 39.38
C ARG A 143 -14.37 17.22 38.26
N PRO A 144 -15.58 17.63 37.86
CA PRO A 144 -15.76 18.80 37.01
C PRO A 144 -15.13 20.04 37.68
N GLY A 145 -14.46 20.89 36.89
CA GLY A 145 -13.87 22.14 37.42
C GLY A 145 -12.40 22.08 37.87
N LEU A 146 -11.74 20.91 37.82
CA LEU A 146 -10.30 20.84 38.14
C LEU A 146 -9.45 21.68 37.17
N ASN A 147 -8.50 22.42 37.72
CA ASN A 147 -7.57 23.26 36.96
C ASN A 147 -6.40 22.43 36.39
N LYS A 148 -5.53 23.04 35.60
CA LYS A 148 -4.46 22.34 34.87
C LYS A 148 -3.49 21.61 35.80
N SER A 149 -3.07 22.22 36.91
CA SER A 149 -2.15 21.60 37.88
C SER A 149 -2.79 20.39 38.58
N GLN A 150 -4.04 20.52 39.03
CA GLN A 150 -4.77 19.40 39.63
C GLN A 150 -5.03 18.25 38.63
N LEU A 151 -5.10 18.56 37.33
CA LEU A 151 -5.22 17.54 36.30
C LEU A 151 -3.89 16.83 36.00
N VAL A 152 -2.75 17.36 36.43
CA VAL A 152 -1.45 16.69 36.29
C VAL A 152 -1.19 15.76 37.49
N GLU A 153 -1.55 16.17 38.70
CA GLU A 153 -1.23 15.46 39.94
C GLU A 153 -2.16 14.26 40.28
N VAL A 154 -3.39 14.24 39.72
CA VAL A 154 -4.44 13.23 40.05
C VAL A 154 -4.31 11.91 39.29
#